data_AF-A0A847P3V6-F1
#
_entry.id   AF-A0A847P3V6-F1
#
_cell.length_a   1.000
_cell.length_b   1.000
_cell.length_c   1.000
_cell.angle_alpha   90.00
_cell.angle_beta   90.00
_cell.angle_gamma   90.00
#
_symmetry.space_group_name_H-M   'P 1'
#
loop_
_entity.id
_entity.type
_entity.pdbx_description
1 polymer ?
#
loop_
_entity_poly.entity_id
_entity_poly.type
_entity_poly.pdbx_seq_one_letter_code
_entity_poly.pdbx_strand_id
1 'polypeptide(L)'
;MSKEKDRQTIFSYIEKNGVFDKDASESTRHSSSVKICRKHSVRVVLDLHGMKSDDAARRVRSFITQSRKKGIREILIIHGKGNHSVNQGEPVLKRMVRDLLEKELHHTIRNYRAALPREGGDGATVVYLR
;
A
#
# COMPACT_ATOMS: atom_id res chain seq x y z
N MET A 1 -31.91 40.72 -15.51
CA MET A 1 -31.50 40.24 -16.86
C MET A 1 -30.00 39.90 -16.91
N SER A 2 -29.44 39.15 -15.94
CA SER A 2 -27.98 38.91 -15.90
C SER A 2 -27.56 37.45 -15.66
N LYS A 3 -28.48 36.49 -15.57
CA LYS A 3 -28.14 35.08 -15.28
C LYS A 3 -28.01 34.19 -16.52
N GLU A 4 -28.32 34.71 -17.71
CA GLU A 4 -28.30 33.94 -18.96
C GLU A 4 -26.90 33.88 -19.60
N LYS A 5 -26.08 34.94 -19.41
CA LYS A 5 -24.76 35.06 -20.06
C LYS A 5 -23.71 34.12 -19.50
N ASP A 6 -23.82 33.72 -18.24
CA ASP A 6 -22.81 32.86 -17.58
C ASP A 6 -22.82 31.43 -18.14
N ARG A 7 -23.99 30.94 -18.57
CA ARG A 7 -24.12 29.60 -19.16
C ARG A 7 -23.37 29.49 -20.48
N GLN A 8 -23.46 30.51 -21.34
CA GLN A 8 -22.75 30.52 -22.63
C GLN A 8 -21.24 30.61 -22.46
N THR A 9 -20.74 31.36 -21.47
CA THR A 9 -19.31 31.47 -21.19
C THR A 9 -18.72 30.16 -20.66
N ILE A 10 -19.45 29.46 -19.78
CA ILE A 10 -18.99 28.17 -19.22
C ILE A 10 -18.93 27.09 -20.30
N PHE A 11 -19.94 26.99 -21.18
CA PHE A 11 -19.94 26.00 -22.26
C PHE A 11 -18.78 26.22 -23.25
N SER A 12 -18.50 27.48 -23.62
CA SER A 12 -17.37 27.82 -24.50
C SER A 12 -16.01 27.49 -23.87
N TYR A 13 -15.87 27.64 -22.54
CA TYR A 13 -14.63 27.31 -21.83
C TYR A 13 -14.37 25.79 -21.76
N ILE A 14 -15.44 25.00 -21.60
CA ILE A 14 -15.38 23.54 -21.54
C ILE A 14 -15.01 22.94 -22.91
N GLU A 15 -15.57 23.45 -24.01
CA GLU A 15 -15.24 22.97 -25.36
C GLU A 15 -13.79 23.26 -25.76
N LYS A 16 -13.24 24.40 -25.34
CA LYS A 16 -11.89 24.83 -25.71
C LYS A 16 -10.78 24.14 -24.91
N ASN A 17 -11.03 23.81 -23.64
CA ASN A 17 -10.02 23.25 -22.74
C ASN A 17 -10.23 21.77 -22.37
N GLY A 18 -11.37 21.18 -22.77
CA GLY A 18 -11.76 19.84 -22.35
C GLY A 18 -12.08 19.76 -20.86
N VAL A 19 -13.00 18.88 -20.48
CA VAL A 19 -13.20 18.54 -19.06
C VAL A 19 -12.08 17.61 -18.65
N PHE A 20 -11.06 18.15 -17.98
CA PHE A 20 -10.03 17.33 -17.34
C PHE A 20 -10.62 16.72 -16.07
N ASP A 21 -10.99 15.44 -16.14
CA ASP A 21 -11.41 14.65 -14.99
C ASP A 21 -10.23 14.57 -14.00
N LYS A 22 -10.29 15.41 -12.96
CA LYS A 22 -9.24 15.53 -11.95
C LYS A 22 -9.12 14.28 -11.05
N ASP A 23 -10.09 13.37 -11.12
CA ASP A 23 -10.10 12.11 -10.37
C ASP A 23 -9.51 10.93 -11.17
N ALA A 24 -9.03 11.17 -12.41
CA ALA A 24 -8.49 10.13 -13.27
C ALA A 24 -6.96 9.89 -13.17
N SER A 25 -6.20 10.68 -12.39
CA SER A 25 -4.74 10.58 -12.34
C SER A 25 -4.17 10.29 -10.94
N GLU A 26 -4.22 9.02 -10.52
CA GLU A 26 -3.08 8.27 -9.96
C GLU A 26 -3.53 6.91 -9.39
N SER A 27 -3.93 5.98 -10.27
CA SER A 27 -3.93 4.54 -10.00
C SER A 27 -3.96 3.72 -11.31
N THR A 28 -3.24 4.15 -12.33
CA THR A 28 -2.97 3.31 -13.50
C THR A 28 -1.90 2.27 -13.16
N ARG A 29 -2.36 1.16 -12.57
CA ARG A 29 -1.83 -0.17 -12.91
C ARG A 29 -2.99 -1.12 -13.09
N HIS A 30 -3.70 -0.92 -14.20
CA HIS A 30 -4.43 -2.01 -14.84
C HIS A 30 -3.40 -3.08 -15.24
N SER A 31 -3.45 -4.23 -14.57
CA SER A 31 -3.14 -5.48 -15.24
C SER A 31 -4.11 -6.55 -14.76
N SER A 32 -4.96 -6.95 -15.71
CA SER A 32 -5.56 -8.26 -15.89
C SER A 32 -6.37 -8.89 -14.75
N SER A 33 -7.58 -9.28 -15.10
CA SER A 33 -8.41 -10.27 -14.42
C SER A 33 -7.63 -11.58 -14.23
N VAL A 34 -6.89 -11.70 -13.13
CA VAL A 34 -6.27 -12.97 -12.75
C VAL A 34 -7.07 -13.58 -11.60
N LYS A 35 -7.95 -14.54 -11.92
CA LYS A 35 -8.40 -15.55 -10.95
C LYS A 35 -7.19 -16.45 -10.66
N ILE A 36 -6.32 -16.00 -9.77
CA ILE A 36 -5.24 -16.81 -9.24
C ILE A 36 -5.82 -17.58 -8.05
N CYS A 37 -6.28 -18.81 -8.27
CA CYS A 37 -6.49 -19.77 -7.18
C CYS A 37 -5.12 -20.35 -6.79
N ARG A 38 -4.23 -19.50 -6.26
CA ARG A 38 -3.00 -19.98 -5.63
C ARG A 38 -3.44 -20.71 -4.38
N LYS A 39 -3.16 -22.01 -4.32
CA LYS A 39 -3.14 -22.84 -3.10
C LYS A 39 -2.59 -21.94 -1.99
N HIS A 40 -3.43 -21.57 -1.02
CA HIS A 40 -3.06 -20.62 0.03
C HIS A 40 -1.89 -21.23 0.79
N SER A 41 -0.68 -20.77 0.49
CA SER A 41 0.50 -21.05 1.32
C SER A 41 0.17 -20.55 2.72
N VAL A 42 0.43 -21.34 3.75
CA VAL A 42 0.21 -20.89 5.13
C VAL A 42 0.99 -19.58 5.33
N ARG A 43 0.25 -18.50 5.59
CA ARG A 43 0.83 -17.18 5.82
C ARG A 43 1.05 -17.01 7.31
N VAL A 44 2.21 -16.48 7.67
CA VAL A 44 2.45 -16.08 9.06
C VAL A 44 2.26 -14.58 9.18
N VAL A 45 1.54 -14.17 10.23
CA VAL A 45 1.18 -12.78 10.48
C VAL A 45 2.15 -12.18 11.48
N LEU A 46 2.66 -10.99 11.17
CA LEU A 46 3.44 -10.15 12.05
C LEU A 46 2.64 -8.87 12.34
N ASP A 47 2.35 -8.62 13.60
CA ASP A 47 1.64 -7.44 14.04
C ASP A 47 2.61 -6.38 14.61
N LEU A 48 2.50 -5.16 14.09
CA LEU A 48 3.29 -3.98 14.45
C LEU A 48 2.40 -2.82 14.91
N HIS A 49 1.10 -3.04 15.15
CA HIS A 49 0.22 -1.96 15.59
C HIS A 49 0.74 -1.28 16.86
N GLY A 50 0.69 0.05 16.91
CA GLY A 50 1.09 0.82 18.08
C GLY A 50 2.58 0.75 18.44
N MET A 51 3.42 0.05 17.66
CA MET A 51 4.86 0.02 17.89
C MET A 51 5.54 1.28 17.36
N LYS A 52 6.61 1.71 18.03
CA LYS A 52 7.51 2.76 17.51
C LYS A 52 8.23 2.26 16.26
N SER A 53 8.58 3.17 15.35
CA SER A 53 9.25 2.86 14.08
C SER A 53 10.47 1.97 14.25
N ASP A 54 11.31 2.27 15.24
CA ASP A 54 12.60 1.60 15.44
C ASP A 54 12.43 0.19 16.01
N ASP A 55 11.49 0.04 16.94
CA ASP A 55 11.11 -1.25 17.50
C ASP A 55 10.49 -2.15 16.43
N ALA A 56 9.58 -1.58 15.63
CA ALA A 56 8.95 -2.27 14.52
C ALA A 56 9.97 -2.74 13.48
N ALA A 57 10.94 -1.89 13.11
CA ALA A 57 12.01 -2.25 12.19
C ALA A 57 12.83 -3.47 12.69
N ARG A 58 13.24 -3.45 13.97
CA ARG A 58 13.96 -4.58 14.59
C ARG A 58 13.11 -5.85 14.59
N ARG A 59 11.83 -5.74 14.93
CA ARG A 59 10.87 -6.86 14.94
C ARG A 59 10.75 -7.47 13.55
N VAL A 60 10.58 -6.66 12.50
CA VAL A 60 10.47 -7.10 11.10
C VAL A 60 11.72 -7.85 10.64
N ARG A 61 12.91 -7.30 10.89
CA ARG A 61 14.19 -7.94 10.52
C ARG A 61 14.32 -9.33 11.14
N SER A 62 14.09 -9.42 12.44
CA SER A 62 14.18 -10.69 13.18
C SER A 62 13.14 -11.69 12.67
N PHE A 63 11.90 -11.23 12.47
CA PHE A 63 10.81 -12.07 12.03
C PHE A 63 11.03 -12.64 10.62
N ILE A 64 11.49 -11.84 9.67
CA ILE A 64 11.78 -12.30 8.30
C ILE A 64 12.92 -13.32 8.30
N THR A 65 13.97 -13.06 9.07
CA THR A 65 15.10 -14.00 9.21
C THR A 65 14.66 -15.34 9.80
N GLN A 66 13.85 -15.32 10.87
CA GLN A 66 13.30 -16.53 11.47
C GLN A 66 12.36 -17.26 10.52
N SER A 67 11.52 -16.53 9.80
CA SER A 67 10.55 -17.10 8.86
C SER A 67 11.24 -17.80 7.70
N ARG A 68 12.33 -17.22 7.19
CA ARG A 68 13.17 -17.84 6.17
C ARG A 68 13.78 -19.15 6.68
N LYS A 69 14.32 -19.16 7.90
CA LYS A 69 14.85 -20.39 8.53
C LYS A 69 13.80 -21.49 8.70
N LYS A 70 12.53 -21.10 8.92
CA LYS A 70 11.39 -22.02 9.04
C LYS A 70 10.82 -22.47 7.68
N GLY A 71 11.36 -22.00 6.56
CA GLY A 71 10.85 -22.34 5.22
C GLY A 71 9.50 -21.69 4.88
N ILE A 72 9.11 -20.63 5.58
CA ILE A 72 7.88 -19.87 5.30
C ILE A 72 8.09 -19.04 4.03
N ARG A 73 7.10 -19.05 3.14
CA ARG A 73 7.17 -18.38 1.83
C ARG A 73 6.43 -17.05 1.77
N GLU A 74 5.43 -16.86 2.63
CA GLU A 74 4.56 -15.67 2.61
C GLU A 74 4.33 -15.16 4.04
N ILE A 75 4.53 -13.86 4.20
CA ILE A 75 4.37 -13.15 5.47
C ILE A 75 3.36 -12.01 5.25
N LEU A 76 2.44 -11.84 6.20
CA LEU A 76 1.57 -10.68 6.28
C LEU A 76 2.05 -9.77 7.41
N ILE A 77 2.49 -8.56 7.08
CA ILE A 77 2.91 -7.54 8.04
C ILE A 77 1.76 -6.57 8.24
N ILE A 78 1.18 -6.55 9.44
CA ILE A 78 0.14 -5.60 9.84
C ILE A 78 0.83 -4.42 10.52
N HIS A 79 0.85 -3.27 9.87
CA HIS A 79 1.41 -2.02 10.43
C HIS A 79 0.32 -1.03 10.86
N GLY A 80 -0.95 -1.31 10.54
CA GLY A 80 -2.07 -0.44 10.83
C GLY A 80 -2.16 0.74 9.87
N LYS A 81 -3.33 1.40 9.85
CA LYS A 81 -3.64 2.51 8.92
C LYS A 81 -3.03 3.86 9.31
N GLY A 82 -2.51 3.99 10.54
CA GLY A 82 -1.85 5.21 11.00
C GLY A 82 -2.77 6.35 11.47
N ASN A 83 -4.06 6.08 11.72
CA ASN A 83 -5.06 7.08 12.13
C ASN A 83 -4.78 7.82 13.46
N HIS A 84 -3.74 7.47 14.21
CA HIS A 84 -3.38 8.12 15.49
C HIS A 84 -2.17 9.06 15.41
N SER A 85 -1.74 9.43 14.20
CA SER A 85 -0.77 10.50 14.04
C SER A 85 -1.51 11.84 14.13
N VAL A 86 -1.35 12.55 15.25
CA VAL A 86 -1.84 13.94 15.45
C VAL A 86 -1.33 14.89 14.36
N ASN A 87 -0.31 14.48 13.60
CA ASN A 87 0.19 15.16 12.41
C ASN A 87 -0.36 14.47 11.16
N GLN A 88 -1.01 15.26 10.29
CA GLN A 88 -1.63 14.91 9.01
C GLN A 88 -0.62 14.42 7.94
N GLY A 89 0.22 13.43 8.27
CA GLY A 89 1.27 12.90 7.41
C GLY A 89 1.06 11.42 7.06
N GLU A 90 1.80 10.94 6.06
CA GLU A 90 1.79 9.53 5.65
C GLU A 90 2.07 8.57 6.83
N PRO A 91 1.46 7.38 6.84
CA PRO A 91 1.67 6.39 7.90
C PRO A 91 3.16 6.00 8.02
N VAL A 92 3.80 6.45 9.09
CA VAL A 92 5.25 6.29 9.35
C VAL A 92 5.71 4.84 9.23
N LEU A 93 4.90 3.90 9.72
CA LEU A 93 5.22 2.47 9.68
C LEU A 93 5.17 1.89 8.27
N LYS A 94 4.27 2.38 7.40
CA LYS A 94 4.18 1.92 6.00
C LYS A 94 5.45 2.28 5.23
N ARG A 95 5.90 3.53 5.37
CA ARG A 95 7.14 4.01 4.74
C ARG A 95 8.35 3.27 5.27
N MET A 96 8.45 3.11 6.60
CA MET A 96 9.55 2.38 7.23
C MET A 96 9.63 0.93 6.73
N VAL A 97 8.50 0.22 6.68
CA VAL A 97 8.47 -1.18 6.20
C VAL A 97 8.91 -1.25 4.74
N ARG A 98 8.44 -0.33 3.89
CA ARG A 98 8.86 -0.26 2.48
C ARG A 98 10.37 -0.02 2.35
N ASP A 99 10.89 1.00 3.03
CA ASP A 99 12.32 1.35 2.99
C ASP A 99 13.19 0.18 3.46
N LEU A 100 12.76 -0.53 4.49
CA LEU A 100 13.48 -1.68 5.05
C LEU A 100 13.48 -2.88 4.09
N LEU A 101 12.35 -3.13 3.43
CA LEU A 101 12.23 -4.19 2.42
C LEU A 101 13.11 -3.91 1.20
N GLU A 102 13.14 -2.67 0.72
CA GLU A 102 13.91 -2.26 -0.48
C GLU A 102 15.40 -2.13 -0.20
N LYS A 103 15.82 -1.58 0.95
CA LYS A 103 17.23 -1.32 1.24
C LYS A 103 17.94 -2.55 1.80
N GLU A 104 17.38 -3.16 2.83
CA GLU A 104 18.09 -4.19 3.61
C GLU A 104 17.67 -5.60 3.21
N LEU A 105 16.38 -5.82 2.99
CA LEU A 105 15.85 -7.17 2.80
C LEU A 105 15.70 -7.58 1.33
N HIS A 106 16.14 -6.75 0.38
CA HIS A 106 16.02 -7.00 -1.06
C HIS A 106 16.56 -8.37 -1.49
N HIS A 107 17.64 -8.84 -0.87
CA HIS A 107 18.25 -10.16 -1.12
C HIS A 107 17.45 -11.35 -0.54
N THR A 108 16.64 -11.12 0.49
CA THR A 108 15.88 -12.13 1.21
C THR A 108 14.46 -12.28 0.69
N ILE A 109 13.89 -11.18 0.17
CA ILE A 109 12.53 -11.14 -0.35
C ILE A 109 12.52 -11.32 -1.87
N ARG A 110 11.51 -12.01 -2.39
CA ARG A 110 11.25 -12.11 -3.83
C ARG A 110 10.46 -10.92 -4.33
N ASN A 111 9.39 -10.56 -3.63
CA ASN A 111 8.51 -9.45 -3.97
C ASN A 111 7.69 -9.03 -2.73
N TYR A 112 7.08 -7.86 -2.76
CA TYR A 112 6.10 -7.43 -1.77
C TYR A 112 4.93 -6.71 -2.45
N ARG A 113 3.77 -6.67 -1.79
CA ARG A 113 2.57 -5.97 -2.27
C ARG A 113 1.75 -5.45 -1.10
N ALA A 114 0.92 -4.44 -1.34
CA ALA A 114 -0.13 -4.09 -0.40
C ALA A 114 -1.09 -5.27 -0.19
N ALA A 115 -1.60 -5.40 1.03
CA ALA A 115 -2.61 -6.40 1.34
C ALA A 115 -3.92 -6.07 0.61
N LEU A 116 -4.67 -7.10 0.21
CA LEU A 116 -6.00 -6.90 -0.36
C LEU A 116 -6.97 -6.38 0.73
N PRO A 117 -8.12 -5.78 0.38
CA PRO A 117 -9.12 -5.34 1.36
C PRO A 117 -9.51 -6.45 2.37
N ARG A 118 -9.60 -7.70 1.91
CA ARG A 118 -9.87 -8.88 2.75
C ARG A 118 -8.70 -9.33 3.66
N GLU A 119 -7.50 -8.78 3.44
CA GLU A 119 -6.25 -9.14 4.12
C GLU A 119 -5.73 -8.02 5.03
N GLY A 120 -6.47 -6.91 5.17
CA GLY A 120 -6.08 -5.72 5.96
C GLY A 120 -5.92 -4.43 5.14
N GLY A 121 -6.02 -4.52 3.81
CA GLY A 121 -5.95 -3.38 2.90
C GLY A 121 -4.68 -2.56 3.07
N ASP A 122 -4.83 -1.24 3.07
CA ASP A 122 -3.68 -0.33 3.18
C ASP A 122 -2.97 -0.36 4.54
N GLY A 123 -3.54 -1.03 5.55
CA GLY A 123 -2.94 -1.22 6.86
C GLY A 123 -2.01 -2.44 6.97
N ALA A 124 -1.83 -3.18 5.88
CA ALA A 124 -0.98 -4.36 5.86
C ALA A 124 -0.22 -4.52 4.55
N THR A 125 0.95 -5.17 4.64
CA THR A 125 1.84 -5.46 3.51
C THR A 125 2.13 -6.95 3.48
N VAL A 126 1.95 -7.57 2.31
CA VAL A 126 2.28 -8.97 2.08
C VAL A 126 3.67 -9.05 1.48
N VAL A 127 4.53 -9.88 2.08
CA VAL A 127 5.92 -10.09 1.68
C VAL A 127 6.11 -11.54 1.26
N TYR A 128 6.73 -11.74 0.11
CA TYR A 128 7.12 -13.04 -0.42
C TYR A 128 8.61 -13.26 -0.19
N LEU A 129 8.97 -14.33 0.50
CA LEU A 129 10.37 -14.70 0.72
C LEU A 129 10.90 -15.52 -0.48
N ARG A 130 12.23 -15.51 -0.66
CA ARG A 130 12.91 -16.40 -1.62
C ARG A 130 13.04 -17.81 -1.08
#